data_AF-A0A2R6EQU7-F1
#
_entry.id   AF-A0A2R6EQU7-F1
#
_cell.length_a   1.000
_cell.length_b   1.000
_cell.length_c   1.000
_cell.angle_alpha   90.00
_cell.angle_beta   90.00
_cell.angle_gamma   90.00
#
_symmetry.space_group_name_H-M   'P 1'
#
loop_
_entity.id
_entity.type
_entity.pdbx_description
1 polymer ?
#
loop_
_entity_poly.entity_id
_entity_poly.type
_entity_poly.pdbx_seq_one_letter_code
_entity_poly.pdbx_strand_id
1 'polypeptide(L)'
;MSTPANNPEEALLSIADDYEQSQALFEKKDPEEDVDLPLKEALHELNTAGEFADDREQCLYLTFTLTLNFSRPADRLSQRLRSLWVAEPWVFDPQALIAEQRYYDLLDLFKGRNDFQDHPVMNEYGLMEYGKQDAAFWYTVAYTLDHEFDSNPLSIIDHHDGDAHAVYQYVSNERLDDPAHEEIRTTKKFPGLGGEKIAPLWLRAIDDYIRPLDNIALLPIPVDVQVARVTNSLFGTEYTADSDKDREAIRDLYRQFCEEYNRTSTRLDKAIWLIGENWNTGGQDYLTEKIDRY
;
A
#
# COMPACT_ATOMS: atom_id res chain seq x y z
N MET A 1 -0.84 30.14 12.42
CA MET A 1 -0.29 29.07 13.28
C MET A 1 -1.30 28.86 14.38
N SER A 2 -1.91 27.68 14.43
CA SER A 2 -2.82 27.30 15.52
C SER A 2 -2.01 27.12 16.81
N THR A 3 -2.61 27.40 17.96
CA THR A 3 -2.02 27.09 19.26
C THR A 3 -1.97 25.56 19.42
N PRO A 4 -0.84 24.95 19.85
CA PRO A 4 -0.81 23.52 20.14
C PRO A 4 -1.75 23.18 21.30
N ALA A 5 -2.17 21.92 21.38
CA ALA A 5 -2.96 21.41 22.51
C ALA A 5 -2.18 21.57 23.83
N ASN A 6 -2.88 21.79 24.93
CA ASN A 6 -2.22 21.77 26.24
C ASN A 6 -1.85 20.31 26.60
N ASN A 7 -2.62 19.35 26.10
CA ASN A 7 -2.32 17.93 26.17
C ASN A 7 -2.56 17.23 24.81
N PRO A 8 -1.57 17.25 23.89
CA PRO A 8 -1.73 16.69 22.54
C PRO A 8 -1.94 15.18 22.52
N GLU A 9 -1.45 14.45 23.53
CA GLU A 9 -1.63 13.01 23.66
C GLU A 9 -3.08 12.66 24.02
N GLU A 10 -3.69 13.39 24.96
CA GLU A 10 -5.13 13.21 25.28
C GLU A 10 -6.03 13.58 24.09
N ALA A 11 -5.69 14.63 23.34
CA ALA A 11 -6.39 14.97 22.11
C ALA A 11 -6.31 13.84 21.08
N LEU A 12 -5.11 13.28 20.88
CA LEU A 12 -4.87 12.19 19.94
C LEU A 12 -5.57 10.88 20.37
N LEU A 13 -5.62 10.57 21.67
CA LEU A 13 -6.41 9.46 22.21
C LEU A 13 -7.89 9.64 21.93
N SER A 14 -8.42 10.83 22.17
CA SER A 14 -9.83 11.10 21.90
C SER A 14 -10.15 10.98 20.40
N ILE A 15 -9.23 11.37 19.52
CA ILE A 15 -9.38 11.17 18.07
C ILE A 15 -9.45 9.68 17.70
N ALA A 16 -8.55 8.87 18.27
CA ALA A 16 -8.54 7.44 18.04
C ALA A 16 -9.84 6.77 18.53
N ASP A 17 -10.30 7.13 19.74
CA ASP A 17 -11.51 6.58 20.34
C ASP A 17 -12.78 6.99 19.55
N ASP A 18 -12.86 8.25 19.09
CA ASP A 18 -13.96 8.73 18.26
C ASP A 18 -14.04 7.96 16.94
N TYR A 19 -12.89 7.70 16.30
CA TYR A 19 -12.81 6.91 15.07
C TYR A 19 -13.31 5.48 15.30
N GLU A 20 -12.90 4.82 16.38
CA GLU A 20 -13.35 3.46 16.72
C GLU A 20 -14.87 3.40 16.98
N GLN A 21 -15.43 4.38 17.70
CA GLN A 21 -16.86 4.42 18.01
C GLN A 21 -17.71 4.78 16.78
N SER A 22 -17.12 5.51 15.83
CA SER A 22 -17.82 6.11 14.71
C SER A 22 -17.41 5.50 13.37
N GLN A 23 -16.75 4.34 13.33
CA GLN A 23 -16.37 3.68 12.06
C GLN A 23 -17.55 3.62 11.09
N ALA A 24 -18.73 3.21 11.56
CA ALA A 24 -19.96 3.15 10.74
C ALA A 24 -20.53 4.53 10.31
N LEU A 25 -20.09 5.63 10.93
CA LEU A 25 -20.44 7.01 10.56
C LEU A 25 -19.41 7.61 9.59
N PHE A 26 -18.13 7.26 9.72
CA PHE A 26 -17.06 7.63 8.79
C PHE A 26 -17.12 6.84 7.47
N GLU A 27 -17.61 5.60 7.50
CA GLU A 27 -17.87 4.78 6.31
C GLU A 27 -19.08 5.24 5.48
N LYS A 28 -19.83 6.25 5.93
CA LYS A 28 -21.10 6.70 5.31
C LYS A 28 -20.97 7.90 4.36
N LYS A 29 -19.77 8.34 3.99
CA LYS A 29 -19.57 9.42 3.01
C LYS A 29 -18.63 9.02 1.88
N ASP A 30 -18.89 9.61 0.72
CA ASP A 30 -18.51 9.21 -0.65
C ASP A 30 -17.42 8.14 -0.81
N PRO A 31 -17.74 6.98 -1.41
CA PRO A 31 -16.76 5.94 -1.70
C PRO A 31 -15.56 6.46 -2.53
N GLU A 32 -15.76 7.46 -3.39
CA GLU A 32 -14.78 7.88 -4.40
C GLU A 32 -13.41 8.37 -3.89
N GLU A 33 -13.20 8.57 -2.58
CA GLU A 33 -11.96 9.13 -2.02
C GLU A 33 -11.18 8.22 -1.04
N ASP A 34 -11.64 7.01 -0.71
CA ASP A 34 -10.81 6.06 0.06
C ASP A 34 -9.76 5.44 -0.90
N VAL A 35 -8.48 5.73 -0.68
CA VAL A 35 -7.36 5.27 -1.54
C VAL A 35 -7.29 3.74 -1.59
N ASP A 36 -7.84 3.06 -0.58
CA ASP A 36 -7.95 1.60 -0.55
C ASP A 36 -9.22 1.07 -1.24
N LEU A 37 -10.21 1.94 -1.51
CA LEU A 37 -11.49 1.51 -2.08
C LEU A 37 -11.34 0.89 -3.47
N PRO A 38 -10.59 1.45 -4.43
CA PRO A 38 -10.44 0.81 -5.73
C PRO A 38 -9.85 -0.60 -5.65
N LEU A 39 -8.92 -0.81 -4.73
CA LEU A 39 -8.31 -2.12 -4.50
C LEU A 39 -9.31 -3.07 -3.85
N LYS A 40 -10.04 -2.60 -2.82
CA LYS A 40 -11.07 -3.37 -2.12
C LYS A 40 -12.22 -3.77 -3.05
N GLU A 41 -12.69 -2.85 -3.89
CA GLU A 41 -13.72 -3.09 -4.90
C GLU A 41 -13.24 -4.12 -5.92
N ALA A 42 -12.02 -3.96 -6.44
CA ALA A 42 -11.46 -4.93 -7.39
C ALA A 42 -11.35 -6.34 -6.80
N LEU A 43 -10.85 -6.47 -5.56
CA LEU A 43 -10.80 -7.76 -4.85
C LEU A 43 -12.20 -8.34 -4.64
N HIS A 44 -13.15 -7.53 -4.18
CA HIS A 44 -14.51 -7.96 -3.93
C HIS A 44 -15.20 -8.45 -5.21
N GLU A 45 -15.05 -7.72 -6.32
CA GLU A 45 -15.60 -8.09 -7.61
C GLU A 45 -15.00 -9.38 -8.15
N LEU A 46 -13.67 -9.51 -8.15
CA LEU A 46 -12.97 -10.72 -8.61
C LEU A 46 -13.34 -11.94 -7.74
N ASN A 47 -13.41 -11.79 -6.41
CA ASN A 47 -13.88 -12.83 -5.50
C ASN A 47 -15.33 -13.23 -5.78
N THR A 48 -16.22 -12.24 -5.97
CA THR A 48 -17.64 -12.50 -6.25
C THR A 48 -17.86 -13.20 -7.59
N ALA A 49 -17.00 -12.89 -8.57
CA ALA A 49 -16.99 -13.55 -9.87
C ALA A 49 -16.36 -14.96 -9.84
N GLY A 50 -15.68 -15.34 -8.75
CA GLY A 50 -14.98 -16.61 -8.63
C GLY A 50 -13.69 -16.67 -9.46
N GLU A 51 -13.08 -15.51 -9.72
CA GLU A 51 -11.84 -15.39 -10.51
C GLU A 51 -10.59 -15.76 -9.73
N PHE A 52 -10.70 -15.97 -8.41
CA PHE A 52 -9.66 -16.49 -7.55
C PHE A 52 -9.99 -17.90 -7.09
N ALA A 53 -9.09 -18.84 -7.33
CA ALA A 53 -9.21 -20.22 -6.89
C ALA A 53 -8.95 -20.38 -5.39
N ASP A 54 -8.02 -19.59 -4.85
CA ASP A 54 -7.58 -19.65 -3.45
C ASP A 54 -6.94 -18.33 -2.96
N ASP A 55 -6.49 -18.33 -1.71
CA ASP A 55 -5.81 -17.20 -1.06
C ASP A 55 -4.48 -16.84 -1.72
N ARG A 56 -3.80 -17.80 -2.38
CA ARG A 56 -2.55 -17.55 -3.09
C ARG A 56 -2.80 -16.64 -4.28
N GLU A 57 -3.83 -16.91 -5.08
CA GLU A 57 -4.17 -16.08 -6.23
C GLU A 57 -4.59 -14.66 -5.83
N GLN A 58 -5.39 -14.54 -4.76
CA GLN A 58 -5.72 -13.24 -4.17
C GLN A 58 -4.45 -12.48 -3.74
N CYS A 59 -3.51 -13.18 -3.09
CA CYS A 59 -2.27 -12.56 -2.64
C CYS A 59 -1.36 -12.18 -3.81
N LEU A 60 -1.30 -12.96 -4.90
CA LEU A 60 -0.57 -12.61 -6.12
C LEU A 60 -1.14 -11.34 -6.74
N TYR A 61 -2.46 -11.26 -6.90
CA TYR A 61 -3.12 -10.06 -7.41
C TYR A 61 -2.80 -8.83 -6.56
N LEU A 62 -2.89 -8.93 -5.23
CA LEU A 62 -2.53 -7.86 -4.30
C LEU A 62 -1.07 -7.44 -4.44
N THR A 63 -0.15 -8.40 -4.42
CA THR A 63 1.30 -8.17 -4.47
C THR A 63 1.68 -7.41 -5.74
N PHE A 64 1.20 -7.87 -6.90
CA PHE A 64 1.53 -7.22 -8.16
C PHE A 64 0.81 -5.88 -8.36
N THR A 65 -0.43 -5.76 -7.88
CA THR A 65 -1.15 -4.48 -7.91
C THR A 65 -0.45 -3.41 -7.10
N LEU A 66 -0.08 -3.74 -5.86
CA LEU A 66 0.58 -2.79 -4.98
C LEU A 66 2.02 -2.51 -5.38
N THR A 67 2.70 -3.46 -6.04
CA THR A 67 4.02 -3.24 -6.64
C THR A 67 4.04 -2.01 -7.56
N LEU A 68 2.94 -1.73 -8.28
CA LEU A 68 2.80 -0.57 -9.15
C LEU A 68 2.03 0.60 -8.52
N ASN A 69 1.54 0.50 -7.28
CA ASN A 69 0.67 1.51 -6.66
C ASN A 69 1.45 2.74 -6.12
N PHE A 70 2.36 3.28 -6.92
CA PHE A 70 3.11 4.48 -6.63
C PHE A 70 2.95 5.52 -7.76
N SER A 71 2.77 6.78 -7.37
CA SER A 71 2.71 7.95 -8.25
C SER A 71 1.69 7.86 -9.40
N ARG A 72 0.52 7.25 -9.15
CA ARG A 72 -0.56 7.11 -10.15
C ARG A 72 -1.95 7.05 -9.51
N PRO A 73 -3.03 7.34 -10.26
CA PRO A 73 -4.41 7.19 -9.77
C PRO A 73 -4.76 5.71 -9.50
N ALA A 74 -5.16 5.41 -8.27
CA ALA A 74 -5.43 4.05 -7.79
C ALA A 74 -6.66 3.40 -8.48
N ASP A 75 -7.65 4.21 -8.84
CA ASP A 75 -8.85 3.82 -9.60
C ASP A 75 -8.48 3.23 -10.98
N ARG A 76 -7.68 3.99 -11.74
CA ARG A 76 -7.25 3.57 -13.09
C ARG A 76 -6.33 2.36 -13.03
N LEU A 77 -5.44 2.31 -12.04
CA LEU A 77 -4.56 1.16 -11.86
C LEU A 77 -5.37 -0.10 -11.56
N SER A 78 -6.31 -0.02 -10.61
CA SER A 78 -7.11 -1.17 -10.17
C SER A 78 -7.99 -1.71 -11.31
N GLN A 79 -8.64 -0.82 -12.08
CA GLN A 79 -9.43 -1.22 -13.24
C GLN A 79 -8.57 -1.92 -14.31
N ARG A 80 -7.39 -1.37 -14.62
CA ARG A 80 -6.45 -1.98 -15.59
C ARG A 80 -6.00 -3.36 -15.16
N LEU A 81 -5.59 -3.50 -13.90
CA LEU A 81 -5.03 -4.75 -13.40
C LEU A 81 -6.07 -5.82 -13.22
N ARG A 82 -7.31 -5.46 -12.89
CA ARG A 82 -8.45 -6.39 -12.93
C ARG A 82 -8.67 -6.95 -14.32
N SER A 83 -8.72 -6.08 -15.34
CA SER A 83 -8.87 -6.52 -16.73
C SER A 83 -7.68 -7.36 -17.20
N LEU A 84 -6.47 -7.02 -16.74
CA LEU A 84 -5.27 -7.78 -17.05
C LEU A 84 -5.25 -9.17 -16.39
N TRP A 85 -5.74 -9.30 -15.15
CA TRP A 85 -5.87 -10.57 -14.45
C TRP A 85 -6.69 -11.57 -15.27
N VAL A 86 -7.85 -11.12 -15.78
CA VAL A 86 -8.77 -11.96 -16.55
C VAL A 86 -8.20 -12.27 -17.95
N ALA A 87 -7.61 -11.28 -18.62
CA ALA A 87 -7.18 -11.45 -20.01
C ALA A 87 -5.83 -12.16 -20.15
N GLU A 88 -4.88 -11.90 -19.24
CA GLU A 88 -3.49 -12.34 -19.32
C GLU A 88 -3.00 -12.86 -17.95
N PRO A 89 -3.62 -13.93 -17.40
CA PRO A 89 -3.32 -14.42 -16.06
C PRO A 89 -1.86 -14.83 -15.87
N TRP A 90 -1.17 -15.24 -16.95
CA TRP A 90 0.24 -15.59 -16.93
C TRP A 90 1.15 -14.45 -16.43
N VAL A 91 0.71 -13.19 -16.56
CA VAL A 91 1.46 -12.03 -16.06
C VAL A 91 1.55 -12.03 -14.54
N PHE A 92 0.55 -12.60 -13.87
CA PHE A 92 0.50 -12.69 -12.40
C PHE A 92 1.02 -14.03 -11.86
N ASP A 93 1.40 -14.96 -12.74
CA ASP A 93 2.01 -16.23 -12.36
C ASP A 93 3.54 -16.11 -12.45
N PRO A 94 4.26 -16.03 -11.30
CA PRO A 94 5.71 -15.87 -11.33
C PRO A 94 6.40 -17.04 -12.05
N GLN A 95 5.88 -18.27 -11.93
CA GLN A 95 6.48 -19.42 -12.59
C GLN A 95 6.37 -19.30 -14.11
N ALA A 96 5.19 -18.97 -14.64
CA ALA A 96 5.00 -18.77 -16.08
C ALA A 96 5.87 -17.63 -16.63
N LEU A 97 5.99 -16.53 -15.88
CA LEU A 97 6.79 -15.37 -16.29
C LEU A 97 8.29 -15.69 -16.39
N ILE A 98 8.80 -16.44 -15.42
CA ILE A 98 10.23 -16.67 -15.21
C ILE A 98 10.73 -17.91 -15.97
N ALA A 99 10.02 -19.04 -15.89
CA ALA A 99 10.44 -20.28 -16.56
C ALA A 99 10.47 -20.13 -18.09
N GLU A 100 9.56 -19.32 -18.64
CA GLU A 100 9.47 -19.05 -20.07
C GLU A 100 10.26 -17.79 -20.50
N GLN A 101 10.98 -17.13 -19.57
CA GLN A 101 11.79 -15.93 -19.82
C GLN A 101 11.03 -14.79 -20.52
N ARG A 102 9.79 -14.53 -20.09
CA ARG A 102 8.83 -13.66 -20.78
C ARG A 102 8.99 -12.18 -20.47
N TYR A 103 10.20 -11.72 -20.17
CA TYR A 103 10.45 -10.31 -19.87
C TYR A 103 10.08 -9.40 -21.04
N TYR A 104 10.42 -9.79 -22.28
CA TYR A 104 10.10 -8.99 -23.46
C TYR A 104 8.60 -8.97 -23.79
N ASP A 105 7.90 -10.11 -23.62
CA ASP A 105 6.43 -10.15 -23.76
C ASP A 105 5.77 -9.21 -22.77
N LEU A 106 6.18 -9.26 -21.50
CA LEU A 106 5.69 -8.37 -20.45
C LEU A 106 5.97 -6.90 -20.79
N LEU A 107 7.18 -6.61 -21.27
CA LEU A 107 7.60 -5.27 -21.66
C LEU A 107 6.78 -4.72 -22.84
N ASP A 108 6.50 -5.56 -23.82
CA ASP A 108 5.71 -5.20 -24.99
C ASP A 108 4.24 -5.02 -24.64
N LEU A 109 3.68 -5.89 -23.80
CA LEU A 109 2.34 -5.75 -23.24
C LEU A 109 2.20 -4.43 -22.47
N PHE A 110 3.14 -4.11 -21.57
CA PHE A 110 3.09 -2.90 -20.76
C PHE A 110 3.28 -1.62 -21.59
N LYS A 111 3.93 -1.71 -22.75
CA LYS A 111 4.09 -0.62 -23.72
C LYS A 111 3.04 -0.63 -24.84
N GLY A 112 2.18 -1.65 -24.92
CA GLY A 112 1.24 -1.90 -26.02
C GLY A 112 1.94 -1.91 -27.38
N ARG A 113 2.94 -2.77 -27.53
CA ARG A 113 3.71 -2.95 -28.78
C ARG A 113 3.58 -4.37 -29.31
N ASN A 114 3.98 -4.54 -30.57
CA ASN A 114 4.01 -5.83 -31.27
C ASN A 114 2.64 -6.50 -31.22
N ASP A 115 2.57 -7.72 -30.72
CA ASP A 115 1.35 -8.52 -30.66
C ASP A 115 0.29 -7.92 -29.71
N PHE A 116 0.67 -6.95 -28.87
CA PHE A 116 -0.23 -6.29 -27.91
C PHE A 116 -0.72 -4.90 -28.35
N GLN A 117 -0.39 -4.44 -29.55
CA GLN A 117 -0.76 -3.10 -30.01
C GLN A 117 -2.28 -2.88 -30.09
N ASP A 118 -3.04 -3.93 -30.43
CA ASP A 118 -4.51 -3.91 -30.51
C ASP A 118 -5.15 -4.75 -29.38
N HIS A 119 -4.42 -5.02 -28.29
CA HIS A 119 -4.91 -5.85 -27.21
C HIS A 119 -6.15 -5.23 -26.53
N PRO A 120 -7.22 -5.99 -26.23
CA PRO A 120 -8.45 -5.43 -25.66
C PRO A 120 -8.23 -4.61 -24.39
N VAL A 121 -7.38 -5.09 -23.48
CA VAL A 121 -7.02 -4.36 -22.24
C VAL A 121 -6.37 -3.01 -22.56
N MET A 122 -5.52 -2.95 -23.58
CA MET A 122 -4.84 -1.72 -23.99
C MET A 122 -5.79 -0.74 -24.67
N ASN A 123 -6.70 -1.24 -25.50
CA ASN A 123 -7.68 -0.41 -26.21
C ASN A 123 -8.72 0.20 -25.26
N GLU A 124 -9.12 -0.54 -24.23
CA GLU A 124 -10.14 -0.10 -23.28
C GLU A 124 -9.55 0.72 -22.13
N TYR A 125 -8.36 0.35 -21.64
CA TYR A 125 -7.79 0.93 -20.42
C TYR A 125 -6.43 1.60 -20.59
N GLY A 126 -5.74 1.44 -21.73
CA GLY A 126 -4.46 2.06 -22.04
C GLY A 126 -3.22 1.32 -21.52
N LEU A 127 -2.05 1.90 -21.77
CA LEU A 127 -0.74 1.35 -21.38
C LEU A 127 -0.45 1.50 -19.88
N MET A 128 0.50 0.71 -19.39
CA MET A 128 1.12 0.99 -18.09
C MET A 128 1.87 2.32 -18.16
N GLU A 129 1.70 3.15 -17.13
CA GLU A 129 2.14 4.55 -17.12
C GLU A 129 3.66 4.67 -17.33
N TYR A 130 4.43 3.76 -16.74
CA TYR A 130 5.88 3.74 -16.84
C TYR A 130 6.40 2.48 -17.51
N GLY A 131 5.70 1.97 -18.54
CA GLY A 131 5.96 0.74 -19.32
C GLY A 131 7.25 -0.04 -19.02
N LYS A 132 8.45 0.51 -19.32
CA LYS A 132 9.73 -0.19 -19.05
C LYS A 132 10.02 -0.38 -17.56
N GLN A 133 9.83 0.65 -16.75
CA GLN A 133 10.05 0.58 -15.30
C GLN A 133 9.02 -0.33 -14.63
N ASP A 134 7.75 -0.23 -15.03
CA ASP A 134 6.69 -1.07 -14.48
C ASP A 134 6.96 -2.56 -14.78
N ALA A 135 7.35 -2.89 -16.02
CA ALA A 135 7.72 -4.26 -16.40
C ALA A 135 8.97 -4.74 -15.64
N ALA A 136 9.96 -3.87 -15.45
CA ALA A 136 11.14 -4.20 -14.65
C ALA A 136 10.80 -4.49 -13.19
N PHE A 137 9.92 -3.70 -12.56
CA PHE A 137 9.53 -3.91 -11.17
C PHE A 137 8.75 -5.22 -11.03
N TRP A 138 7.75 -5.41 -11.89
CA TRP A 138 6.92 -6.60 -11.95
C TRP A 138 7.74 -7.88 -12.16
N TYR A 139 8.62 -7.90 -13.16
CA TYR A 139 9.50 -9.05 -13.42
C TYR A 139 10.45 -9.33 -12.26
N THR A 140 10.97 -8.30 -11.59
CA THR A 140 11.87 -8.50 -10.44
C THR A 140 11.15 -9.13 -9.24
N VAL A 141 9.92 -8.69 -8.96
CA VAL A 141 9.09 -9.30 -7.91
C VAL A 141 8.77 -10.75 -8.26
N ALA A 142 8.35 -11.02 -9.49
CA ALA A 142 8.08 -12.37 -9.96
C ALA A 142 9.33 -13.28 -9.84
N TYR A 143 10.49 -12.79 -10.27
CA TYR A 143 11.76 -13.51 -10.15
C TYR A 143 12.05 -13.92 -8.71
N THR A 144 11.91 -12.98 -7.77
CA THR A 144 12.12 -13.25 -6.35
C THR A 144 11.13 -14.30 -5.83
N LEU A 145 9.84 -14.16 -6.17
CA LEU A 145 8.80 -15.10 -5.74
C LEU A 145 9.06 -16.53 -6.27
N ASP A 146 9.44 -16.66 -7.53
CA ASP A 146 9.72 -17.96 -8.15
C ASP A 146 10.93 -18.65 -7.51
N HIS A 147 12.02 -17.90 -7.29
CA HIS A 147 13.28 -18.48 -6.81
C HIS A 147 13.32 -18.73 -5.30
N GLU A 148 12.66 -17.90 -4.50
CA GLU A 148 12.78 -17.94 -3.04
C GLU A 148 11.49 -18.42 -2.33
N PHE A 149 10.34 -18.36 -3.00
CA PHE A 149 9.04 -18.47 -2.35
C PHE A 149 8.04 -19.38 -3.08
N ASP A 150 8.53 -20.26 -3.96
CA ASP A 150 7.72 -21.24 -4.72
C ASP A 150 6.56 -20.58 -5.47
N SER A 151 6.82 -19.41 -6.05
CA SER A 151 5.83 -18.61 -6.77
C SER A 151 4.59 -18.27 -5.94
N ASN A 152 4.74 -18.15 -4.62
CA ASN A 152 3.66 -17.85 -3.68
C ASN A 152 4.06 -16.73 -2.68
N PRO A 153 3.46 -15.54 -2.77
CA PRO A 153 3.76 -14.44 -1.84
C PRO A 153 3.38 -14.74 -0.38
N LEU A 154 2.44 -15.66 -0.12
CA LEU A 154 2.13 -16.09 1.25
C LEU A 154 3.30 -16.85 1.89
N SER A 155 4.17 -17.47 1.10
CA SER A 155 5.38 -18.11 1.60
C SER A 155 6.34 -17.10 2.25
N ILE A 156 6.31 -15.82 1.85
CA ILE A 156 7.08 -14.76 2.54
C ILE A 156 6.54 -14.61 3.95
N ILE A 157 5.22 -14.56 4.09
CA ILE A 157 4.56 -14.43 5.38
C ILE A 157 4.83 -15.65 6.26
N ASP A 158 4.73 -16.86 5.69
CA ASP A 158 5.02 -18.12 6.39
C ASP A 158 6.49 -18.22 6.82
N HIS A 159 7.43 -17.74 6.00
CA HIS A 159 8.86 -17.70 6.32
C HIS A 159 9.20 -16.83 7.53
N HIS A 160 8.31 -15.88 7.85
CA HIS A 160 8.43 -14.98 8.99
C HIS A 160 7.38 -15.27 10.08
N ASP A 161 6.86 -16.50 10.14
CA ASP A 161 5.92 -16.96 11.16
C ASP A 161 4.67 -16.07 11.32
N GLY A 162 4.22 -15.41 10.25
CA GLY A 162 3.08 -14.49 10.31
C GLY A 162 3.38 -13.10 10.86
N ASP A 163 4.62 -12.78 11.23
CA ASP A 163 5.01 -11.48 11.79
C ASP A 163 5.08 -10.40 10.70
N ALA A 164 4.09 -9.50 10.68
CA ALA A 164 4.02 -8.42 9.70
C ALA A 164 5.24 -7.49 9.76
N HIS A 165 5.79 -7.20 10.95
CA HIS A 165 6.94 -6.31 11.07
C HIS A 165 8.21 -6.95 10.52
N ALA A 166 8.43 -8.23 10.78
CA ALA A 166 9.55 -8.98 10.20
C ALA A 166 9.45 -9.03 8.66
N VAL A 167 8.25 -9.29 8.12
CA VAL A 167 8.03 -9.25 6.67
C VAL A 167 8.30 -7.85 6.11
N TYR A 168 7.80 -6.79 6.77
CA TYR A 168 8.04 -5.40 6.38
C TYR A 168 9.54 -5.09 6.28
N GLN A 169 10.32 -5.50 7.28
CA GLN A 169 11.78 -5.32 7.27
C GLN A 169 12.43 -6.08 6.11
N TYR A 170 12.01 -7.32 5.86
CA TYR A 170 12.53 -8.13 4.76
C TYR A 170 12.24 -7.49 3.40
N VAL A 171 10.97 -7.21 3.08
CA VAL A 171 10.60 -6.68 1.75
C VAL A 171 11.20 -5.30 1.48
N SER A 172 11.44 -4.49 2.51
CA SER A 172 12.01 -3.15 2.37
C SER A 172 13.51 -3.16 2.08
N ASN A 173 14.24 -4.08 2.73
CA ASN A 173 15.70 -4.01 2.80
C ASN A 173 16.40 -4.99 1.86
N GLU A 174 15.80 -6.13 1.58
CA GLU A 174 16.50 -7.20 0.89
C GLU A 174 16.84 -6.87 -0.57
N ARG A 175 17.99 -7.42 -0.99
CA ARG A 175 18.58 -7.22 -2.31
C ARG A 175 18.97 -8.56 -2.92
N LEU A 176 18.87 -8.64 -4.24
CA LEU A 176 19.48 -9.67 -5.06
C LEU A 176 20.97 -9.38 -5.21
N ASP A 177 21.77 -10.43 -5.41
CA ASP A 177 23.18 -10.29 -5.75
C ASP A 177 23.36 -9.68 -7.14
N ASP A 178 22.50 -10.08 -8.08
CA ASP A 178 22.45 -9.61 -9.47
C ASP A 178 21.03 -9.17 -9.87
N PRO A 179 20.86 -8.26 -10.85
CA PRO A 179 19.54 -7.93 -11.38
C PRO A 179 18.82 -9.16 -11.97
N ALA A 180 17.50 -9.21 -11.81
CA ALA A 180 16.67 -10.33 -12.29
C ALA A 180 16.70 -10.54 -13.83
N HIS A 181 17.16 -9.55 -14.59
CA HIS A 181 17.31 -9.61 -16.05
C HIS A 181 18.35 -8.57 -16.51
N GLU A 182 19.04 -8.80 -17.64
CA GLU A 182 20.13 -7.93 -18.15
C GLU A 182 19.70 -6.47 -18.44
N GLU A 183 18.42 -6.28 -18.75
CA GLU A 183 17.77 -4.98 -19.01
C GLU A 183 17.33 -4.25 -17.73
N ILE A 184 17.38 -4.91 -16.58
CA ILE A 184 16.96 -4.40 -15.28
C ILE A 184 18.18 -3.86 -14.52
N ARG A 185 18.00 -2.73 -13.83
CA ARG A 185 19.08 -2.05 -13.09
C ARG A 185 18.94 -2.11 -11.57
N THR A 186 17.74 -2.37 -11.07
CA THR A 186 17.50 -2.50 -9.63
C THR A 186 17.97 -3.86 -9.14
N THR A 187 18.55 -3.89 -7.94
CA THR A 187 18.82 -5.11 -7.18
C THR A 187 17.89 -5.27 -5.99
N LYS A 188 16.91 -4.38 -5.79
CA LYS A 188 15.85 -4.62 -4.80
C LYS A 188 15.10 -5.89 -5.16
N LYS A 189 14.87 -6.79 -4.19
CA LYS A 189 14.01 -7.96 -4.37
C LYS A 189 12.56 -7.58 -4.65
N PHE A 190 12.08 -6.55 -3.95
CA PHE A 190 10.71 -6.07 -4.04
C PHE A 190 10.65 -4.59 -4.45
N PRO A 191 11.10 -4.22 -5.67
CA PRO A 191 11.02 -2.84 -6.12
C PRO A 191 9.56 -2.41 -6.24
N GLY A 192 9.25 -1.17 -5.86
CA GLY A 192 7.87 -0.65 -5.82
C GLY A 192 7.10 -1.10 -4.57
N LEU A 193 7.14 -2.39 -4.23
CA LEU A 193 6.45 -2.97 -3.08
C LEU A 193 7.13 -2.63 -1.74
N GLY A 194 8.45 -2.78 -1.65
CA GLY A 194 9.27 -2.55 -0.44
C GLY A 194 9.44 -1.08 -0.02
N GLY A 195 8.54 -0.19 -0.45
CA GLY A 195 8.57 1.23 -0.10
C GLY A 195 7.94 1.50 1.27
N GLU A 196 8.33 2.61 1.90
CA GLU A 196 7.84 2.99 3.23
C GLU A 196 6.31 3.14 3.32
N LYS A 197 5.65 3.48 2.22
CA LYS A 197 4.19 3.58 2.11
C LYS A 197 3.54 2.26 1.68
N ILE A 198 4.14 1.62 0.66
CA ILE A 198 3.51 0.49 -0.04
C ILE A 198 3.64 -0.82 0.74
N ALA A 199 4.78 -1.07 1.38
CA ALA A 199 4.96 -2.30 2.14
C ALA A 199 3.99 -2.41 3.32
N PRO A 200 3.77 -1.34 4.13
CA PRO A 200 2.73 -1.39 5.16
C PRO A 200 1.33 -1.57 4.62
N LEU A 201 0.99 -0.89 3.52
CA LEU A 201 -0.31 -1.04 2.86
C LEU A 201 -0.54 -2.49 2.38
N TRP A 202 0.47 -3.11 1.77
CA TRP A 202 0.40 -4.51 1.31
C TRP A 202 0.14 -5.48 2.45
N LEU A 203 0.83 -5.33 3.58
CA LEU A 203 0.64 -6.19 4.73
C LEU A 203 -0.73 -6.02 5.39
N ARG A 204 -1.23 -4.78 5.47
CA ARG A 204 -2.60 -4.51 5.95
C ARG A 204 -3.65 -5.11 5.01
N ALA A 205 -3.46 -5.01 3.70
CA ALA A 205 -4.36 -5.63 2.74
C ALA A 205 -4.39 -7.16 2.88
N ILE A 206 -3.24 -7.80 3.18
CA ILE A 206 -3.20 -9.23 3.48
C ILE A 206 -3.96 -9.54 4.79
N ASP A 207 -3.71 -8.77 5.85
CA ASP A 207 -4.37 -8.90 7.17
C ASP A 207 -5.91 -8.79 7.05
N ASP A 208 -6.38 -7.80 6.30
CA ASP A 208 -7.79 -7.46 6.15
C ASP A 208 -8.54 -8.42 5.22
N TYR A 209 -7.92 -8.85 4.11
CA TYR A 209 -8.64 -9.54 3.03
C TYR A 209 -8.30 -11.01 2.85
N ILE A 210 -7.15 -11.46 3.34
CA ILE A 210 -6.67 -12.83 3.09
C ILE A 210 -6.59 -13.60 4.40
N ARG A 211 -5.72 -13.16 5.32
CA ARG A 211 -5.55 -13.83 6.60
C ARG A 211 -4.94 -12.90 7.65
N PRO A 212 -5.31 -13.07 8.93
CA PRO A 212 -4.73 -12.29 10.01
C PRO A 212 -3.20 -12.43 10.09
N LEU A 213 -2.52 -11.33 10.40
CA LEU A 213 -1.09 -11.26 10.64
C LEU A 213 -0.79 -10.82 12.08
N ASP A 214 0.30 -11.35 12.63
CA ASP A 214 0.80 -10.93 13.92
C ASP A 214 1.57 -9.60 13.79
N ASN A 215 1.62 -8.84 14.89
CA ASN A 215 2.41 -7.61 14.99
C ASN A 215 2.08 -6.54 13.92
N ILE A 216 0.87 -6.56 13.35
CA ILE A 216 0.42 -5.56 12.37
C ILE A 216 0.48 -4.12 12.93
N ALA A 217 0.30 -3.99 14.24
CA ALA A 217 0.40 -2.74 14.99
C ALA A 217 1.81 -2.12 15.01
N LEU A 218 2.86 -2.91 14.73
CA LEU A 218 4.25 -2.46 14.69
C LEU A 218 4.65 -1.90 13.31
N LEU A 219 3.76 -1.96 12.31
CA LEU A 219 4.02 -1.34 11.02
C LEU A 219 4.08 0.19 11.15
N PRO A 220 5.01 0.85 10.45
CA PRO A 220 5.10 2.30 10.50
C PRO A 220 3.87 2.95 9.87
N ILE A 221 3.48 4.11 10.39
CA ILE A 221 2.46 4.95 9.77
C ILE A 221 3.04 5.52 8.46
N PRO A 222 2.31 5.45 7.33
CA PRO A 222 2.65 6.17 6.12
C PRO A 222 2.54 7.69 6.39
N VAL A 223 3.65 8.40 6.33
CA VAL A 223 3.66 9.86 6.55
C VAL A 223 3.58 10.56 5.20
N ASP A 224 2.42 11.16 4.93
CA ASP A 224 2.18 12.05 3.79
C ASP A 224 1.90 13.50 4.25
N VAL A 225 1.51 14.36 3.30
CA VAL A 225 1.21 15.77 3.58
C VAL A 225 0.03 15.96 4.53
N GLN A 226 -0.92 15.03 4.57
CA GLN A 226 -2.09 15.10 5.44
C GLN A 226 -1.71 14.71 6.88
N VAL A 227 -0.96 13.61 7.04
CA VAL A 227 -0.44 13.17 8.33
C VAL A 227 0.49 14.22 8.94
N ALA A 228 1.42 14.78 8.15
CA ALA A 228 2.30 15.84 8.61
C ALA A 228 1.52 17.10 9.05
N ARG A 229 0.48 17.49 8.31
CA ARG A 229 -0.37 18.66 8.65
C ARG A 229 -1.09 18.49 9.99
N VAL A 230 -1.71 17.33 10.21
CA VAL A 230 -2.41 17.03 11.47
C VAL A 230 -1.41 16.98 12.63
N THR A 231 -0.27 16.32 12.43
CA THR A 231 0.81 16.25 13.44
C THR A 231 1.26 17.64 13.87
N ASN A 232 1.59 18.51 12.90
CA ASN A 232 2.03 19.87 13.18
C ASN A 232 1.00 20.69 13.95
N SER A 233 -0.29 20.47 13.67
CA SER A 233 -1.36 21.20 14.34
C SER A 233 -1.56 20.72 15.77
N LEU A 234 -1.48 19.40 16.02
CA LEU A 234 -1.60 18.82 17.36
C LEU A 234 -0.42 19.21 18.26
N PHE A 235 0.80 19.01 17.76
CA PHE A 235 2.01 19.07 18.58
C PHE A 235 2.76 20.41 18.47
N GLY A 236 2.29 21.34 17.64
CA GLY A 236 2.94 22.64 17.44
C GLY A 236 4.31 22.54 16.76
N THR A 237 4.51 21.53 15.93
CA THR A 237 5.76 21.28 15.20
C THR A 237 5.72 21.90 13.78
N GLU A 238 6.86 21.88 13.09
CA GLU A 238 7.00 22.39 11.71
C GLU A 238 7.60 21.32 10.77
N TYR A 239 7.15 20.08 10.92
CA TYR A 239 7.59 18.97 10.07
C TYR A 239 7.08 19.10 8.62
N THR A 240 7.86 18.64 7.65
CA THR A 240 7.40 18.49 6.25
C THR A 240 7.43 17.04 5.78
N ALA A 241 6.44 16.66 4.96
CA ALA A 241 6.40 15.35 4.31
C ALA A 241 7.51 15.17 3.24
N ASP A 242 8.16 16.26 2.83
CA ASP A 242 9.26 16.23 1.86
C ASP A 242 10.64 15.90 2.50
N SER A 243 10.72 15.87 3.83
CA SER A 243 11.95 15.61 4.59
C SER A 243 11.92 14.21 5.19
N ASP A 244 12.83 13.33 4.77
CA ASP A 244 12.97 11.98 5.34
C ASP A 244 13.17 12.02 6.86
N LYS A 245 13.93 13.01 7.35
CA LYS A 245 14.17 13.21 8.78
C LYS A 245 12.88 13.54 9.52
N ASP A 246 12.03 14.38 8.94
CA ASP A 246 10.78 14.80 9.57
C ASP A 246 9.75 13.68 9.52
N ARG A 247 9.69 12.93 8.40
CA ARG A 247 8.86 11.73 8.30
C ARG A 247 9.24 10.70 9.35
N GLU A 248 10.53 10.49 9.59
CA GLU A 248 10.98 9.57 10.64
C GLU A 248 10.66 10.11 12.04
N ALA A 249 10.82 11.40 12.29
CA ALA A 249 10.43 11.99 13.57
C ALA A 249 8.92 11.85 13.85
N ILE A 250 8.08 12.00 12.83
CA ILE A 250 6.63 11.77 12.93
C ILE A 250 6.34 10.29 13.24
N ARG A 251 7.02 9.35 12.56
CA ARG A 251 6.86 7.91 12.83
C ARG A 251 7.26 7.55 14.25
N ASP A 252 8.38 8.08 14.73
CA ASP A 252 8.86 7.87 16.10
C ASP A 252 7.86 8.38 17.12
N LEU A 253 7.32 9.58 16.91
CA LEU A 253 6.27 10.16 17.75
C LEU A 253 5.05 9.23 17.84
N TYR A 254 4.53 8.80 16.69
CA TYR A 254 3.36 7.92 16.69
C TYR A 254 3.65 6.51 17.23
N ARG A 255 4.87 5.99 17.04
CA ARG A 255 5.30 4.71 17.62
C ARG A 255 5.30 4.80 19.15
N GLN A 256 5.92 5.84 19.71
CA GLN A 256 5.95 6.08 21.16
C GLN A 256 4.54 6.21 21.74
N PHE A 257 3.68 6.99 21.08
CA PHE A 257 2.28 7.12 21.48
C PHE A 257 1.55 5.76 21.47
N CYS A 258 1.72 4.96 20.42
CA CYS A 258 1.08 3.65 20.31
C CYS A 258 1.56 2.69 21.41
N GLU A 259 2.85 2.68 21.72
CA GLU A 259 3.45 1.88 22.79
C GLU A 259 2.93 2.31 24.18
N GLU A 260 2.91 3.61 24.46
CA GLU A 260 2.50 4.15 25.77
C GLU A 260 1.03 3.88 26.07
N TYR A 261 0.15 4.05 25.07
CA TYR A 261 -1.28 3.94 25.24
C TYR A 261 -1.90 2.63 24.76
N ASN A 262 -1.06 1.63 24.42
CA ASN A 262 -1.48 0.34 23.90
C ASN A 262 -2.47 0.49 22.73
N ARG A 263 -2.08 1.30 21.74
CA ARG A 263 -2.82 1.56 20.50
C ARG A 263 -2.07 0.97 19.30
N THR A 264 -2.76 0.82 18.17
CA THR A 264 -2.16 0.31 16.93
C THR A 264 -1.96 1.44 15.92
N SER A 265 -0.82 1.47 15.25
CA SER A 265 -0.49 2.48 14.24
C SER A 265 -1.53 2.54 13.11
N THR A 266 -2.05 1.39 12.67
CA THR A 266 -3.03 1.27 11.58
C THR A 266 -4.34 2.01 11.87
N ARG A 267 -4.87 1.88 13.09
CA ARG A 267 -6.11 2.58 13.49
C ARG A 267 -5.92 4.08 13.56
N LEU A 268 -4.76 4.48 14.07
CA LEU A 268 -4.41 5.88 14.25
C LEU A 268 -4.20 6.58 12.90
N ASP A 269 -3.51 5.90 11.98
CA ASP A 269 -3.25 6.34 10.62
C ASP A 269 -4.53 6.75 9.88
N LYS A 270 -5.54 5.88 9.82
CA LYS A 270 -6.80 6.19 9.11
C LYS A 270 -7.55 7.36 9.74
N ALA A 271 -7.59 7.44 11.07
CA ALA A 271 -8.21 8.57 11.77
C ALA A 271 -7.52 9.90 11.45
N ILE A 272 -6.19 9.93 11.51
CA ILE A 272 -5.39 11.12 11.21
C ILE A 272 -5.53 11.52 9.74
N TRP A 273 -5.40 10.56 8.84
CA TRP A 273 -5.48 10.78 7.41
C TRP A 273 -6.84 11.39 7.02
N LEU A 274 -7.95 10.85 7.54
CA LEU A 274 -9.30 11.38 7.28
C LEU A 274 -9.47 12.84 7.71
N ILE A 275 -8.89 13.22 8.86
CA ILE A 275 -8.90 14.62 9.34
C ILE A 275 -8.11 15.52 8.39
N GLY A 276 -6.91 15.07 7.99
CA GLY A 276 -6.04 15.84 7.11
C GLY A 276 -6.60 15.97 5.69
N GLU A 277 -7.23 14.93 5.16
CA GLU A 277 -7.89 14.93 3.86
C GLU A 277 -9.08 15.90 3.85
N ASN A 278 -9.93 15.83 4.88
CA ASN A 278 -11.10 16.71 5.02
C ASN A 278 -10.80 18.06 5.65
N TRP A 279 -9.55 18.54 5.55
CA TRP A 279 -9.10 19.72 6.29
C TRP A 279 -10.01 20.94 6.12
N ASN A 280 -10.38 21.25 4.88
CA ASN A 280 -11.20 22.43 4.53
C ASN A 280 -12.72 22.21 4.65
N THR A 281 -13.16 20.96 4.87
CA THR A 281 -14.58 20.57 4.90
C THR A 281 -15.05 20.18 6.31
N GLY A 282 -14.17 20.27 7.30
CA GLY A 282 -14.51 20.08 8.72
C GLY A 282 -13.38 19.48 9.56
N GLY A 283 -12.34 18.91 8.94
CA GLY A 283 -11.20 18.31 9.63
C GLY A 283 -10.44 19.31 10.49
N GLN A 284 -10.22 20.54 9.99
CA GLN A 284 -9.58 21.59 10.79
C GLN A 284 -10.40 22.00 12.01
N ASP A 285 -11.71 22.16 11.85
CA ASP A 285 -12.63 22.56 12.93
C ASP A 285 -12.68 21.47 14.01
N TYR A 286 -12.81 20.20 13.58
CA TYR A 286 -12.78 19.04 14.47
C TYR A 286 -11.46 18.97 15.25
N LEU A 287 -10.32 19.13 14.57
CA LEU A 287 -9.02 19.08 15.23
C LEU A 287 -8.84 20.23 16.22
N THR A 288 -9.31 21.43 15.86
CA THR A 288 -9.28 22.60 16.74
C THR A 288 -10.14 22.39 17.97
N GLU A 289 -11.34 21.81 17.83
CA GLU A 289 -12.19 21.45 18.97
C GLU A 289 -11.48 20.48 19.93
N LYS A 290 -10.77 19.48 19.39
CA LYS A 290 -9.98 18.55 20.21
C LYS A 290 -8.83 19.26 20.91
N ILE A 291 -8.09 20.11 20.20
CA ILE A 291 -6.98 20.91 20.74
C ILE A 291 -7.45 21.86 21.85
N ASP A 292 -8.57 22.55 21.67
CA ASP A 292 -9.10 23.50 22.67
C ASP A 292 -9.63 22.78 23.93
N ARG A 293 -10.07 21.53 23.77
CA ARG A 293 -10.61 20.72 24.85
C ARG A 293 -9.52 20.13 25.77
N TYR A 294 -8.32 19.87 25.25
CA TYR A 294 -7.25 19.12 25.93
C TYR A 294 -5.96 19.93 26.06
#